data_AF-A0A1F0Q8H3-F1
#
_entry.id   AF-A0A1F0Q8H3-F1
#
_cell.length_a   1.000
_cell.length_b   1.000
_cell.length_c   1.000
_cell.angle_alpha   90.00
_cell.angle_beta   90.00
_cell.angle_gamma   90.00
#
_symmetry.space_group_name_H-M   'P 1'
#
loop_
_entity.id
_entity.type
_entity.pdbx_description
1 polymer ?
#
loop_
_entity_poly.entity_id
_entity_poly.type
_entity_poly.pdbx_seq_one_letter_code
_entity_poly.pdbx_strand_id
1 'polypeptide(L)'
;MSDHALAPFDFPEHHYSERLIPRTRRSVSAPNLRASTSSIARAIAAAGPLPGGAAPEWRSLRINLITAVVGLAIALSAIIGEDMSISSGWQGLAVAVFVLVLVVAAGRNIRAIRSSTWGARRLRTASENGWIEYYPALLSEIWQTGRHVPHADPTEYYYKAKVRIFLPDGTAQEIISDEFESHTSPRSFRQQGVAVVRFQSQATFKHPTGWYIAAHLSTKPLRYTSLHHQLSREQVIAALDAAASARF
;
A
#
# COMPACT_ATOMS: atom_id res chain seq x y z
N MET A 1 4.25 12.29 -26.80
CA MET A 1 4.56 10.84 -26.92
C MET A 1 3.27 10.11 -27.13
N SER A 2 3.17 9.38 -28.24
CA SER A 2 1.96 8.74 -28.73
C SER A 2 1.71 7.42 -27.98
N ASP A 3 0.51 7.24 -27.42
CA ASP A 3 -0.05 5.99 -26.89
C ASP A 3 0.92 5.04 -26.15
N HIS A 4 1.53 5.53 -25.07
CA HIS A 4 2.00 4.59 -24.06
C HIS A 4 0.79 4.06 -23.31
N ALA A 5 0.40 2.82 -23.61
CA ALA A 5 -0.59 2.09 -22.82
C ALA A 5 -0.13 2.10 -21.36
N LEU A 6 -0.79 2.91 -20.54
CA LEU A 6 -0.68 2.84 -19.09
C LEU A 6 -0.99 1.40 -18.70
N ALA A 7 -0.21 0.84 -17.79
CA ALA A 7 -0.54 -0.47 -17.25
C ALA A 7 -1.97 -0.40 -16.70
N PRO A 8 -2.89 -1.30 -17.10
CA PRO A 8 -4.32 -1.22 -16.79
C PRO A 8 -4.63 -1.63 -15.35
N PHE A 9 -3.62 -1.60 -14.48
CA PHE A 9 -3.79 -1.87 -13.08
C PHE A 9 -4.26 -0.58 -12.41
N ASP A 10 -5.57 -0.51 -12.18
CA ASP A 10 -6.06 0.21 -11.02
C ASP A 10 -5.53 -0.56 -9.81
N PHE A 11 -4.36 -0.17 -9.29
CA PHE A 11 -3.97 -0.58 -7.95
C PHE A 11 -5.05 0.02 -7.05
N PRO A 12 -5.98 -0.78 -6.51
CA PRO A 12 -7.12 -0.24 -5.77
C PRO A 12 -6.62 0.55 -4.56
N GLU A 13 -7.56 1.15 -3.82
CA GLU A 13 -7.40 1.97 -2.59
C GLU A 13 -6.68 1.28 -1.41
N HIS A 14 -5.62 0.54 -1.68
CA HIS A 14 -4.90 -0.27 -0.75
C HIS A 14 -3.75 0.54 -0.15
N HIS A 15 -3.52 0.25 1.12
CA HIS A 15 -2.52 0.86 1.96
C HIS A 15 -1.17 0.97 1.23
N TYR A 16 -0.50 2.11 1.37
CA TYR A 16 0.87 2.29 0.88
C TYR A 16 1.76 1.12 1.33
N SER A 17 2.65 0.70 0.45
CA SER A 17 3.58 -0.39 0.77
C SER A 17 4.39 -0.07 2.02
N GLU A 18 4.52 -1.02 2.94
CA GLU A 18 5.44 -0.89 4.08
C GLU A 18 6.89 -0.64 3.64
N ARG A 19 7.21 -0.99 2.38
CA ARG A 19 8.48 -0.68 1.73
C ARG A 19 8.72 0.82 1.58
N LEU A 20 7.68 1.63 1.46
CA LEU A 20 7.78 3.09 1.36
C LEU A 20 7.79 3.79 2.73
N ILE A 21 7.34 3.11 3.79
CA ILE A 21 7.30 3.70 5.13
C ILE A 21 8.71 3.79 5.70
N PRO A 22 9.17 4.99 6.12
CA PRO A 22 10.41 5.15 6.86
C PRO A 22 10.37 4.45 8.22
N ARG A 23 11.49 3.81 8.60
CA ARG A 23 11.62 3.17 9.93
C ARG A 23 11.39 4.16 11.06
N THR A 24 11.88 5.39 10.90
CA THR A 24 11.71 6.48 11.87
C THR A 24 11.36 7.78 11.16
N ARG A 25 10.66 8.69 11.84
CA ARG A 25 10.40 10.04 11.31
C ARG A 25 11.68 10.86 11.20
N ARG A 26 12.62 10.68 12.15
CA ARG A 26 13.86 11.46 12.23
C ARG A 26 14.73 11.29 10.99
N SER A 27 14.82 10.07 10.45
CA SER A 27 15.63 9.76 9.26
C SER A 27 15.17 10.47 7.98
N VAL A 28 13.95 11.00 7.94
CA VAL A 28 13.39 11.70 6.78
C VAL A 28 12.90 13.11 7.13
N SER A 29 13.32 13.64 8.28
CA SER A 29 12.80 14.91 8.80
C SER A 29 13.44 16.14 8.18
N ALA A 30 14.69 16.02 7.72
CA ALA A 30 15.37 17.07 6.96
C ALA A 30 15.11 16.88 5.45
N PRO A 31 15.11 17.96 4.64
CA PRO A 31 15.01 17.86 3.19
C PRO A 31 16.12 16.99 2.59
N ASN A 32 15.77 16.14 1.63
CA ASN A 32 16.73 15.35 0.86
C ASN A 32 17.34 16.21 -0.25
N LEU A 33 18.58 16.67 -0.02
CA LEU A 33 19.32 17.48 -1.01
C LEU A 33 19.81 16.66 -2.22
N ARG A 34 19.70 15.34 -2.19
CA ARG A 34 20.15 14.42 -3.25
C ARG A 34 19.01 13.85 -4.07
N ALA A 35 17.80 14.41 -3.97
CA ALA A 35 16.64 13.87 -4.66
C ALA A 35 16.83 13.93 -6.18
N SER A 36 16.91 12.75 -6.80
CA SER A 36 17.25 12.60 -8.22
C SER A 36 16.07 12.84 -9.17
N THR A 37 14.84 12.72 -8.66
CA THR A 37 13.58 12.78 -9.45
C THR A 37 12.70 13.97 -9.07
N SER A 38 13.32 15.08 -8.66
CA SER A 38 12.61 16.26 -8.15
C SER A 38 11.63 16.90 -9.14
N SER A 39 11.89 16.82 -10.46
CA SER A 39 10.98 17.27 -11.52
C SER A 39 9.71 16.42 -11.58
N ILE A 40 9.86 15.10 -11.52
CA ILE A 40 8.76 14.13 -11.51
C ILE A 40 7.92 14.30 -10.24
N ALA A 41 8.57 14.42 -9.08
CA ALA A 41 7.89 14.66 -7.81
C ALA A 41 7.07 15.96 -7.81
N ARG A 42 7.58 17.02 -8.47
CA ARG A 42 6.86 18.29 -8.63
C ARG A 42 5.65 18.16 -9.53
N ALA A 43 5.75 17.40 -10.62
CA ALA A 43 4.62 17.13 -11.52
C ALA A 43 3.51 16.35 -10.80
N ILE A 44 3.88 15.35 -10.00
CA ILE A 44 2.95 14.59 -9.16
C ILE A 44 2.23 15.51 -8.16
N ALA A 45 2.98 16.40 -7.49
CA ALA A 45 2.41 17.33 -6.51
C ALA A 45 1.49 18.39 -7.16
N ALA A 46 1.76 18.76 -8.42
CA ALA A 46 0.90 19.67 -9.18
C ALA A 46 -0.42 19.01 -9.63
N ALA A 47 -0.39 17.70 -9.88
CA ALA A 47 -1.57 16.93 -10.29
C ALA A 47 -2.43 16.43 -9.11
N GLY A 48 -1.93 16.49 -7.86
CA GLY A 48 -2.73 16.08 -6.70
C GLY A 48 -1.94 15.99 -5.40
N PRO A 49 -2.60 15.61 -4.28
CA PRO A 49 -1.96 15.47 -2.99
C PRO A 49 -0.91 14.34 -2.99
N LEU A 50 0.20 14.56 -2.28
CA LEU A 50 1.26 13.57 -2.13
C LEU A 50 0.84 12.38 -1.24
N PRO A 51 1.48 11.20 -1.41
CA PRO A 51 1.19 10.01 -0.61
C PRO A 51 1.29 10.24 0.90
N GLY A 52 0.40 9.59 1.66
CA GLY A 52 0.27 9.79 3.10
C GLY A 52 -0.50 11.07 3.51
N GLY A 53 -0.97 11.86 2.53
CA GLY A 53 -1.87 13.00 2.74
C GLY A 53 -3.35 12.62 2.80
N ALA A 54 -3.75 11.50 2.19
CA ALA A 54 -5.11 10.97 2.31
C ALA A 54 -5.36 10.56 3.76
N ALA A 55 -6.27 11.27 4.43
CA ALA A 55 -6.68 10.87 5.76
C ALA A 55 -7.26 9.45 5.67
N PRO A 56 -6.79 8.47 6.46
CA PRO A 56 -7.49 7.19 6.59
C PRO A 56 -8.98 7.47 6.77
N GLU A 57 -9.84 6.78 6.02
CA GLU A 57 -11.29 7.01 6.03
C GLU A 57 -11.75 7.26 7.46
N TRP A 58 -12.03 8.53 7.76
CA TRP A 58 -12.26 8.98 9.13
C TRP A 58 -13.45 8.22 9.75
N ARG A 59 -14.33 7.69 8.89
CA ARG A 59 -15.43 6.81 9.22
C ARG A 59 -14.97 5.44 9.74
N SER A 60 -14.03 4.75 9.09
CA SER A 60 -13.53 3.44 9.55
C SER A 60 -12.70 3.56 10.82
N LEU A 61 -11.91 4.62 10.95
CA LEU A 61 -11.22 4.97 12.19
C LEU A 61 -12.19 5.26 13.34
N ARG A 62 -13.24 6.05 13.09
CA ARG A 62 -14.28 6.32 14.09
C ARG A 62 -15.02 5.06 14.49
N ILE A 63 -15.42 4.21 13.56
CA ILE A 63 -16.11 2.95 13.85
C ILE A 63 -15.22 2.06 14.73
N ASN A 64 -13.97 1.84 14.34
CA ASN A 64 -13.06 1.00 15.13
C ASN A 64 -12.74 1.58 16.51
N LEU A 65 -12.64 2.91 16.62
CA LEU A 65 -12.46 3.60 17.90
C LEU A 65 -13.71 3.47 18.78
N ILE A 66 -14.90 3.68 18.23
CA ILE A 66 -16.18 3.54 18.93
C ILE A 66 -16.34 2.09 19.41
N THR A 67 -16.13 1.10 18.53
CA THR A 67 -16.21 -0.32 18.89
C THR A 67 -15.21 -0.68 19.99
N ALA A 68 -13.98 -0.16 19.93
CA ALA A 68 -12.99 -0.37 20.98
C ALA A 68 -13.40 0.26 22.33
N VAL A 69 -13.94 1.49 22.32
CA VAL A 69 -14.39 2.19 23.53
C VAL A 69 -15.63 1.53 24.12
N VAL A 70 -16.62 1.17 23.30
CA VAL A 70 -17.83 0.46 23.74
C VAL A 70 -17.48 -0.92 24.28
N GLY A 71 -16.62 -1.68 23.61
CA GLY A 71 -16.14 -2.97 24.12
C GLY A 71 -15.41 -2.85 25.46
N LEU A 72 -14.59 -1.80 25.62
CA LEU A 72 -13.89 -1.54 26.89
C LEU A 72 -14.86 -1.08 27.99
N ALA A 73 -15.86 -0.27 27.67
CA ALA A 73 -16.87 0.19 28.61
C ALA A 73 -17.76 -0.96 29.10
N ILE A 74 -18.16 -1.88 28.20
CA ILE A 74 -18.90 -3.10 28.56
C ILE A 74 -18.04 -3.99 29.46
N ALA A 75 -16.76 -4.19 29.11
CA ALA A 75 -15.83 -4.95 29.94
C ALA A 75 -15.62 -4.33 31.33
N LEU A 76 -15.43 -3.01 31.41
CA LEU A 76 -15.29 -2.30 32.68
C LEU A 76 -16.57 -2.31 33.50
N SER A 77 -17.74 -2.20 32.86
CA SER A 77 -19.04 -2.30 33.55
C SER A 77 -19.26 -3.70 34.13
N ALA A 78 -18.81 -4.75 33.44
CA ALA A 78 -18.80 -6.12 33.97
C ALA A 78 -17.79 -6.33 35.11
N ILE A 79 -16.75 -5.49 35.24
CA ILE A 79 -15.75 -5.56 36.31
C ILE A 79 -16.17 -4.71 37.53
N ILE A 80 -16.80 -3.56 37.29
CA ILE A 80 -17.12 -2.54 38.31
C ILE A 80 -18.57 -2.68 38.82
N GLY A 81 -19.48 -3.22 38.01
CA GLY A 81 -20.92 -3.13 38.20
C GLY A 81 -21.58 -4.14 39.14
N GLU A 82 -20.91 -5.18 39.63
CA GLU A 82 -21.53 -6.15 40.54
C GLU A 82 -20.43 -6.62 41.54
N ASP A 83 -20.60 -6.65 42.87
CA ASP A 83 -21.60 -7.42 43.66
C ASP A 83 -22.06 -8.72 42.98
N MET A 84 -21.16 -9.28 42.17
CA MET A 84 -21.46 -10.41 41.32
C MET A 84 -21.20 -11.64 42.16
N SER A 85 -22.29 -12.20 42.69
CA SER A 85 -22.37 -13.59 43.10
C SER A 85 -22.17 -14.49 41.86
N ILE A 86 -21.00 -14.39 41.22
CA ILE A 86 -20.49 -15.30 40.21
C ILE A 86 -20.44 -16.63 40.92
N SER A 87 -21.44 -17.48 40.65
CA SER A 87 -21.38 -18.86 41.12
C SER A 87 -20.03 -19.43 40.64
N SER A 88 -19.23 -19.89 41.58
CA SER A 88 -17.90 -20.43 41.33
C SER A 88 -18.02 -21.59 40.34
N GLY A 89 -17.75 -21.33 39.06
CA GLY A 89 -18.02 -22.29 38.00
C GLY A 89 -17.78 -21.73 36.60
N TRP A 90 -18.29 -22.45 35.60
CA TRP A 90 -18.06 -22.20 34.17
C TRP A 90 -18.55 -20.83 33.68
N GLN A 91 -19.54 -20.22 34.34
CA GLN A 91 -20.10 -18.91 34.00
C GLN A 91 -19.09 -17.77 34.24
N GLY A 92 -18.38 -17.79 35.38
CA GLY A 92 -17.31 -16.82 35.67
C GLY A 92 -16.14 -16.94 34.69
N LEU A 93 -15.81 -18.17 34.29
CA LEU A 93 -14.78 -18.43 33.28
C LEU A 93 -15.20 -17.90 31.91
N ALA A 94 -16.46 -18.09 31.51
CA ALA A 94 -16.98 -17.56 30.24
C ALA A 94 -16.94 -16.02 30.18
N VAL A 95 -17.31 -15.34 31.27
CA VAL A 95 -17.22 -13.87 31.36
C VAL A 95 -15.76 -13.40 31.28
N ALA A 96 -14.85 -14.04 32.00
CA ALA A 96 -13.43 -13.70 31.97
C ALA A 96 -12.81 -13.89 30.57
N VAL A 97 -13.14 -14.98 29.87
CA VAL A 97 -12.70 -15.23 28.49
C VAL A 97 -13.29 -14.20 27.53
N PHE A 98 -14.56 -13.85 27.68
CA PHE A 98 -15.22 -12.85 26.84
C PHE A 98 -14.57 -11.47 26.99
N VAL A 99 -14.30 -11.03 28.22
CA VAL A 99 -13.57 -9.79 28.51
C VAL A 99 -12.16 -9.82 27.90
N LEU A 100 -11.42 -10.93 28.05
CA LEU A 100 -10.10 -11.09 27.47
C LEU A 100 -10.12 -10.96 25.93
N VAL A 101 -11.10 -11.58 25.26
CA VAL A 101 -11.28 -11.47 23.80
C VAL A 101 -11.52 -10.03 23.39
N LEU A 102 -12.38 -9.29 24.11
CA LEU A 102 -12.65 -7.87 23.84
C LEU A 102 -11.40 -7.01 24.02
N VAL A 103 -10.62 -7.21 25.08
CA VAL A 103 -9.37 -6.47 25.33
C VAL A 103 -8.33 -6.75 24.24
N VAL A 104 -8.16 -8.01 23.83
CA VAL A 104 -7.24 -8.39 22.77
C VAL A 104 -7.69 -7.82 21.42
N ALA A 105 -8.98 -7.86 21.11
CA ALA A 105 -9.54 -7.28 19.90
C ALA A 105 -9.37 -5.75 19.87
N ALA A 106 -9.67 -5.05 20.97
CA ALA A 106 -9.46 -3.61 21.10
C ALA A 106 -7.97 -3.24 20.96
N GLY A 107 -7.08 -4.00 21.60
CA GLY A 107 -5.63 -3.80 21.49
C GLY A 107 -5.10 -3.99 20.06
N ARG A 108 -5.62 -5.00 19.33
CA ARG A 108 -5.30 -5.20 17.91
C ARG A 108 -5.80 -4.04 17.04
N ASN A 109 -7.04 -3.60 17.24
CA ASN A 109 -7.62 -2.47 16.51
C ASN A 109 -6.84 -1.17 16.77
N ILE A 110 -6.54 -0.85 18.03
CA ILE A 110 -5.74 0.34 18.38
C ILE A 110 -4.34 0.27 17.77
N ARG A 111 -3.69 -0.90 17.83
CA ARG A 111 -2.36 -1.09 17.23
C ARG A 111 -2.40 -0.91 15.71
N ALA A 112 -3.41 -1.44 15.03
CA ALA A 112 -3.61 -1.29 13.59
C ALA A 112 -3.90 0.17 13.18
N ILE A 113 -4.77 0.86 13.92
CA ILE A 113 -5.03 2.29 13.72
C ILE A 113 -3.73 3.09 13.88
N ARG A 114 -2.98 2.83 14.95
CA ARG A 114 -1.75 3.57 15.25
C ARG A 114 -0.65 3.29 14.23
N SER A 115 -0.46 2.04 13.80
CA SER A 115 0.54 1.71 12.77
C SER A 115 0.19 2.34 11.42
N SER A 116 -1.09 2.32 11.03
CA SER A 116 -1.58 2.99 9.83
C SER A 116 -1.38 4.51 9.93
N THR A 117 -1.92 5.17 10.94
CA THR A 117 -1.84 6.65 11.07
C THR A 117 -0.39 7.15 11.19
N TRP A 118 0.48 6.41 11.90
CA TRP A 118 1.89 6.79 12.03
C TRP A 118 2.68 6.50 10.76
N GLY A 119 2.37 5.41 10.05
CA GLY A 119 2.93 5.10 8.75
C GLY A 119 2.63 6.19 7.73
N ALA A 120 1.35 6.60 7.63
CA ALA A 120 0.90 7.66 6.75
C ALA A 120 1.61 8.99 7.04
N ARG A 121 1.69 9.40 8.31
CA ARG A 121 2.39 10.63 8.71
C ARG A 121 3.89 10.60 8.36
N ARG A 122 4.54 9.44 8.53
CA ARG A 122 5.96 9.27 8.18
C ARG A 122 6.17 9.30 6.67
N LEU A 123 5.29 8.64 5.92
CA LEU A 123 5.32 8.65 4.46
C LEU A 123 5.06 10.06 3.92
N ARG A 124 4.12 10.79 4.52
CA ARG A 124 3.87 12.20 4.21
C ARG A 124 5.11 13.05 4.45
N THR A 125 5.71 12.94 5.63
CA THR A 125 6.97 13.66 5.95
C THR A 125 8.07 13.31 4.94
N ALA A 126 8.21 12.04 4.58
CA ALA A 126 9.19 11.59 3.59
C ALA A 126 8.90 12.19 2.20
N SER A 127 7.64 12.20 1.77
CA SER A 127 7.23 12.72 0.47
C SER A 127 7.43 14.23 0.39
N GLU A 128 7.01 14.98 1.41
CA GLU A 128 7.16 16.44 1.50
C GLU A 128 8.65 16.85 1.53
N ASN A 129 9.50 16.05 2.16
CA ASN A 129 10.95 16.32 2.25
C ASN A 129 11.76 15.70 1.09
N GLY A 130 11.13 15.13 0.06
CA GLY A 130 11.83 14.61 -1.13
C GLY A 130 12.60 13.30 -0.92
N TRP A 131 12.23 12.50 0.09
CA TRP A 131 12.80 11.17 0.34
C TRP A 131 12.13 10.05 -0.45
N ILE A 132 10.95 10.32 -1.04
CA ILE A 132 10.30 9.42 -1.98
C ILE A 132 10.66 9.87 -3.39
N GLU A 133 11.38 9.00 -4.09
CA GLU A 133 11.74 9.17 -5.50
C GLU A 133 10.79 8.38 -6.38
N TYR A 134 10.50 8.92 -7.55
CA TYR A 134 9.53 8.35 -8.50
C TYR A 134 10.22 8.09 -9.82
N TYR A 135 10.23 6.82 -10.23
CA TYR A 135 10.92 6.38 -11.43
C TYR A 135 9.92 5.84 -12.45
N PRO A 136 10.08 6.14 -13.75
CA PRO A 136 9.34 5.47 -14.80
C PRO A 136 9.61 3.97 -14.75
N ALA A 137 8.55 3.19 -14.88
CA ALA A 137 8.62 1.75 -14.78
C ALA A 137 7.83 1.09 -15.92
N LEU A 138 8.48 0.16 -16.61
CA LEU A 138 7.82 -0.72 -17.57
C LEU A 138 7.49 -2.03 -16.85
N LEU A 139 6.22 -2.43 -16.88
CA LEU A 139 5.77 -3.69 -16.30
C LEU A 139 5.83 -4.79 -17.36
N SER A 140 6.41 -5.93 -17.00
CA SER A 140 6.41 -7.14 -17.82
C SER A 140 5.05 -7.86 -17.79
N GLU A 141 5.05 -9.10 -18.24
CA GLU A 141 4.02 -10.07 -17.93
C GLU A 141 3.87 -10.26 -16.41
N ILE A 142 2.65 -10.47 -15.94
CA ILE A 142 2.34 -10.72 -14.53
C ILE A 142 2.18 -12.21 -14.27
N TRP A 143 2.38 -12.65 -13.03
CA TRP A 143 2.05 -14.02 -12.60
C TRP A 143 1.27 -14.01 -11.30
N GLN A 144 0.38 -14.98 -11.17
CA GLN A 144 -0.41 -15.17 -9.97
C GLN A 144 0.43 -15.88 -8.90
N THR A 145 0.42 -15.37 -7.68
CA THR A 145 1.11 -15.94 -6.51
C THR A 145 0.15 -16.58 -5.53
N GLY A 146 -1.10 -16.11 -5.49
CA GLY A 146 -2.10 -16.58 -4.53
C GLY A 146 -3.54 -16.36 -5.00
N ARG A 147 -4.46 -16.99 -4.28
CA ARG A 147 -5.91 -16.80 -4.43
C ARG A 147 -6.55 -16.94 -3.06
N HIS A 148 -7.38 -15.97 -2.69
CA HIS A 148 -8.26 -16.09 -1.53
C HIS A 148 -9.71 -16.09 -2.01
N VAL A 149 -10.50 -17.06 -1.52
CA VAL A 149 -11.93 -17.17 -1.83
C VAL A 149 -12.68 -16.98 -0.52
N PRO A 150 -13.02 -15.73 -0.16
CA PRO A 150 -13.83 -15.46 1.01
C PRO A 150 -15.25 -15.98 0.83
N HIS A 151 -15.94 -16.25 1.94
CA HIS A 151 -17.28 -16.88 1.92
C HIS A 151 -18.39 -15.92 1.47
N ALA A 152 -18.18 -14.61 1.65
CA ALA A 152 -19.17 -13.56 1.37
C ALA A 152 -18.64 -12.42 0.48
N ASP A 153 -17.34 -12.38 0.19
CA ASP A 153 -16.70 -11.32 -0.59
C ASP A 153 -16.22 -11.83 -1.97
N PRO A 154 -15.88 -10.94 -2.91
CA PRO A 154 -15.30 -11.33 -4.19
C PRO A 154 -14.02 -12.15 -4.02
N THR A 155 -13.72 -13.03 -5.00
CA THR A 155 -12.43 -13.73 -5.01
C THR A 155 -11.29 -12.74 -5.19
N GLU A 156 -10.34 -12.77 -4.26
CA GLU A 156 -9.11 -11.99 -4.32
C GLU A 156 -8.01 -12.81 -5.01
N TYR A 157 -7.35 -12.19 -5.98
CA TYR A 157 -6.20 -12.76 -6.67
C TYR A 157 -4.96 -11.93 -6.35
N TYR A 158 -3.86 -12.61 -6.06
CA TYR A 158 -2.60 -11.98 -5.73
C TYR A 158 -1.62 -12.18 -6.89
N TYR A 159 -0.95 -11.11 -7.30
CA TYR A 159 -0.06 -11.09 -8.46
C TYR A 159 1.26 -10.40 -8.16
N LYS A 160 2.26 -10.73 -8.97
CA LYS A 160 3.53 -10.00 -9.06
C LYS A 160 3.87 -9.75 -10.52
N ALA A 161 4.68 -8.73 -10.74
CA ALA A 161 5.22 -8.37 -12.05
C ALA A 161 6.74 -8.25 -11.96
N LYS A 162 7.42 -8.53 -13.07
CA LYS A 162 8.81 -8.10 -13.25
C LYS A 162 8.74 -6.66 -13.76
N VAL A 163 9.54 -5.79 -13.17
CA VAL A 163 9.47 -4.35 -13.42
C VAL A 163 10.84 -3.87 -13.84
N ARG A 164 10.91 -3.14 -14.95
CA ARG A 164 12.12 -2.45 -15.37
C ARG A 164 11.98 -0.98 -15.02
N ILE A 165 12.79 -0.54 -14.07
CA ILE A 165 12.85 0.84 -13.59
C ILE A 165 13.90 1.59 -14.40
N PHE A 166 13.58 2.79 -14.85
CA PHE A 166 14.50 3.66 -15.58
C PHE A 166 15.04 4.75 -14.66
N LEU A 167 16.36 4.79 -14.52
CA LEU A 167 17.08 5.68 -13.62
C LEU A 167 17.51 6.97 -14.36
N PRO A 168 17.61 8.12 -13.66
CA PRO A 168 18.04 9.41 -14.22
C PRO A 168 19.37 9.40 -14.97
N ASP A 169 20.25 8.44 -14.68
CA ASP A 169 21.54 8.26 -15.36
C ASP A 169 21.44 7.52 -16.70
N GLY A 170 20.21 7.18 -17.14
CA GLY A 170 19.93 6.44 -18.36
C GLY A 170 20.05 4.92 -18.20
N THR A 171 20.43 4.43 -17.02
CA THR A 171 20.48 2.99 -16.75
C THR A 171 19.09 2.44 -16.43
N ALA A 172 18.92 1.12 -16.57
CA ALA A 172 17.69 0.44 -16.21
C ALA A 172 17.97 -0.70 -15.24
N GLN A 173 17.13 -0.83 -14.22
CA GLN A 173 17.22 -1.91 -13.23
C GLN A 173 15.95 -2.76 -13.24
N GLU A 174 16.14 -4.07 -13.29
CA GLU A 174 15.03 -5.02 -13.18
C GLU A 174 14.81 -5.44 -11.72
N ILE A 175 13.57 -5.37 -11.28
CA ILE A 175 13.13 -5.82 -9.95
C ILE A 175 11.87 -6.68 -10.07
N ILE A 176 11.49 -7.29 -8.95
CA ILE A 176 10.19 -7.94 -8.79
C ILE A 176 9.33 -7.00 -7.96
N SER A 177 8.11 -6.72 -8.41
CA SER A 177 7.17 -5.87 -7.69
C SER A 177 6.85 -6.44 -6.31
N ASP A 178 6.30 -5.60 -5.44
CA ASP A 178 5.48 -6.10 -4.35
C ASP A 178 4.28 -6.89 -4.89
N GLU A 179 3.75 -7.76 -4.03
CA GLU A 179 2.53 -8.47 -4.33
C GLU A 179 1.36 -7.50 -4.34
N PHE A 180 0.57 -7.53 -5.41
CA PHE A 180 -0.59 -6.69 -5.57
C PHE A 180 -1.85 -7.54 -5.65
N GLU A 181 -2.88 -7.05 -4.98
CA GLU A 181 -4.19 -7.67 -4.93
C GLU A 181 -5.08 -7.12 -6.05
N SER A 182 -5.88 -7.99 -6.64
CA SER A 182 -6.88 -7.62 -7.62
C SER A 182 -8.05 -8.59 -7.60
N HIS A 183 -9.26 -8.08 -7.78
CA HIS A 183 -10.45 -8.91 -7.99
C HIS A 183 -10.54 -9.46 -9.43
N THR A 184 -9.63 -9.02 -10.31
CA THR A 184 -9.58 -9.46 -11.71
C THR A 184 -8.90 -10.82 -11.81
N SER A 185 -9.60 -11.79 -12.39
CA SER A 185 -9.06 -13.14 -12.58
C SER A 185 -8.00 -13.18 -13.69
N PRO A 186 -7.08 -14.17 -13.70
CA PRO A 186 -6.05 -14.29 -14.73
C PRO A 186 -6.61 -14.36 -16.15
N ARG A 187 -7.80 -14.97 -16.29
CA ARG A 187 -8.51 -15.07 -17.57
C ARG A 187 -9.00 -13.71 -18.05
N SER A 188 -9.54 -12.91 -17.14
CA SER A 188 -10.06 -11.57 -17.45
C SER A 188 -8.93 -10.62 -17.83
N PHE A 189 -7.79 -10.69 -17.14
CA PHE A 189 -6.59 -9.95 -17.55
C PHE A 189 -6.14 -10.30 -18.97
N ARG A 190 -6.10 -11.58 -19.34
CA ARG A 190 -5.79 -12.00 -20.72
C ARG A 190 -6.78 -11.44 -21.74
N GLN A 191 -8.06 -11.36 -21.41
CA GLN A 191 -9.08 -10.76 -22.28
C GLN A 191 -8.89 -9.26 -22.46
N GLN A 192 -8.32 -8.58 -21.46
CA GLN A 192 -7.93 -7.17 -21.52
C GLN A 192 -6.57 -6.94 -22.23
N GLY A 193 -5.96 -7.99 -22.78
CA GLY A 193 -4.65 -7.92 -23.43
C GLY A 193 -3.46 -7.93 -22.47
N VAL A 194 -3.68 -8.14 -21.17
CA VAL A 194 -2.60 -8.27 -20.18
C VAL A 194 -1.99 -9.66 -20.24
N ALA A 195 -0.68 -9.72 -20.41
CA ALA A 195 0.04 -10.99 -20.45
C ALA A 195 0.19 -11.58 -19.03
N VAL A 196 -0.49 -12.72 -18.80
CA VAL A 196 -0.42 -13.45 -17.54
C VAL A 196 0.30 -14.79 -17.73
N VAL A 197 1.52 -14.88 -17.21
CA VAL A 197 2.38 -16.07 -17.24
C VAL A 197 2.19 -16.93 -16.00
N ARG A 198 2.65 -18.19 -16.07
CA ARG A 198 2.46 -19.16 -14.98
C ARG A 198 3.50 -19.03 -13.88
N PHE A 199 4.73 -18.67 -14.25
CA PHE A 199 5.86 -18.59 -13.32
C PHE A 199 6.68 -17.33 -13.57
N GLN A 200 7.34 -16.84 -12.51
CA GLN A 200 8.26 -15.70 -12.59
C GLN A 200 9.32 -15.86 -13.68
N SER A 201 9.85 -17.06 -13.91
CA SER A 201 10.88 -17.34 -14.93
C SER A 201 10.42 -17.07 -16.36
N GLN A 202 9.11 -16.97 -16.60
CA GLN A 202 8.52 -16.71 -17.91
C GLN A 202 8.28 -15.21 -18.16
N ALA A 203 8.37 -14.37 -17.12
CA ALA A 203 8.26 -12.92 -17.24
C ALA A 203 9.57 -12.36 -17.84
N THR A 204 9.55 -12.12 -19.15
CA THR A 204 10.74 -11.80 -19.96
C THR A 204 10.63 -10.47 -20.68
N PHE A 205 9.55 -9.71 -20.48
CA PHE A 205 9.23 -8.47 -21.20
C PHE A 205 8.95 -8.67 -22.70
N LYS A 206 8.55 -9.87 -23.12
CA LYS A 206 8.11 -10.11 -24.51
C LYS A 206 6.77 -9.44 -24.78
N HIS A 207 5.91 -9.41 -23.76
CA HIS A 207 4.60 -8.77 -23.80
C HIS A 207 4.49 -7.82 -22.60
N PRO A 208 5.10 -6.62 -22.67
CA PRO A 208 5.00 -5.65 -21.59
C PRO A 208 3.54 -5.22 -21.42
N THR A 209 3.12 -5.14 -20.16
CA THR A 209 1.73 -4.80 -19.82
C THR A 209 1.46 -3.30 -19.92
N GLY A 210 2.50 -2.47 -19.79
CA GLY A 210 2.40 -1.02 -19.93
C GLY A 210 3.36 -0.25 -19.04
N TRP A 211 3.27 1.07 -19.16
CA TRP A 211 4.05 2.01 -18.35
C TRP A 211 3.33 2.37 -17.05
N TYR A 212 4.12 2.60 -16.01
CA TYR A 212 3.64 3.03 -14.70
C TYR A 212 4.75 3.81 -13.96
N ILE A 213 4.48 4.22 -12.73
CA ILE A 213 5.46 4.84 -11.84
C ILE A 213 5.82 3.88 -10.71
N ALA A 214 7.10 3.84 -10.35
CA ALA A 214 7.56 3.09 -9.21
C ALA A 214 8.11 4.06 -8.16
N ALA A 215 7.62 3.96 -6.93
CA ALA A 215 8.05 4.80 -5.83
C ALA A 215 9.15 4.10 -5.02
N HIS A 216 10.15 4.87 -4.63
CA HIS A 216 11.33 4.38 -3.92
C HIS A 216 11.64 5.28 -2.75
N LEU A 217 11.85 4.70 -1.57
CA LEU A 217 12.36 5.44 -0.42
C LEU A 217 13.89 5.48 -0.50
N SER A 218 14.50 6.65 -0.68
CA SER A 218 15.94 6.81 -0.91
C SER A 218 16.83 6.23 0.20
N THR A 219 16.31 6.02 1.41
CA THR A 219 17.04 5.35 2.51
C THR A 219 17.15 3.83 2.35
N LYS A 220 16.45 3.23 1.38
CA LYS A 220 16.41 1.78 1.14
C LYS A 220 17.05 1.46 -0.22
N PRO A 221 17.56 0.23 -0.43
CA PRO A 221 18.00 -0.21 -1.75
C PRO A 221 16.86 -0.18 -2.79
N LEU A 222 17.17 0.07 -4.06
CA LEU A 222 16.20 0.12 -5.18
C LEU A 222 15.39 -1.18 -5.37
N ARG A 223 15.87 -2.34 -4.91
CA ARG A 223 15.06 -3.58 -4.89
C ARG A 223 13.80 -3.49 -4.01
N TYR A 224 13.70 -2.49 -3.14
CA TYR A 224 12.52 -2.23 -2.30
C TYR A 224 11.58 -1.19 -2.89
N THR A 225 11.78 -0.78 -4.14
CA THR A 225 10.81 0.04 -4.87
C THR A 225 9.45 -0.69 -4.92
N SER A 226 8.38 0.10 -4.90
CA SER A 226 7.00 -0.38 -4.82
C SER A 226 6.14 0.31 -5.88
N LEU A 227 5.18 -0.44 -6.41
CA LEU A 227 4.13 0.10 -7.28
C LEU A 227 2.92 0.60 -6.47
N HIS A 228 2.85 0.25 -5.17
CA HIS A 228 1.78 0.63 -4.26
C HIS A 228 2.08 1.96 -3.56
N HIS A 229 1.94 3.04 -4.32
CA HIS A 229 2.24 4.40 -3.88
C HIS A 229 1.01 5.32 -3.77
N GLN A 230 -0.19 4.83 -4.06
CA GLN A 230 -1.47 5.58 -3.97
C GLN A 230 -1.51 6.87 -4.82
N LEU A 231 -0.78 6.91 -5.93
CA LEU A 231 -0.92 8.02 -6.86
C LEU A 231 -2.15 7.77 -7.72
N SER A 232 -2.93 8.82 -7.94
CA SER A 232 -4.03 8.77 -8.90
C SER A 232 -3.52 8.56 -10.33
N ARG A 233 -4.40 8.12 -11.22
CA ARG A 233 -4.09 7.97 -12.65
C ARG A 233 -3.55 9.26 -13.26
N GLU A 234 -4.12 10.41 -12.90
CA GLU A 234 -3.67 11.73 -13.35
C GLU A 234 -2.25 12.05 -12.88
N GLN A 235 -1.92 11.73 -11.63
CA GLN A 235 -0.58 11.90 -11.09
C GLN A 235 0.44 10.98 -11.76
N VAL A 236 0.06 9.74 -12.09
CA VAL A 236 0.91 8.79 -12.83
C VAL A 236 1.19 9.32 -14.24
N ILE A 237 0.17 9.83 -14.94
CA ILE A 237 0.33 10.43 -16.27
C ILE A 237 1.28 11.65 -16.19
N ALA A 238 1.02 12.58 -15.28
CA ALA A 238 1.85 13.78 -15.11
C ALA A 238 3.31 13.44 -14.80
N ALA A 239 3.54 12.39 -14.01
CA ALA A 239 4.88 11.89 -13.70
C ALA A 239 5.60 11.33 -14.94
N LEU A 240 4.90 10.52 -15.75
CA LEU A 240 5.45 9.96 -16.98
C LEU A 240 5.74 11.05 -18.01
N ASP A 241 4.87 12.05 -18.15
CA ASP A 241 5.07 13.20 -19.04
C ASP A 241 6.27 14.06 -18.60
N ALA A 242 6.43 14.25 -17.29
CA ALA A 242 7.59 14.96 -16.74
C ALA A 242 8.90 14.18 -17.00
N ALA A 243 8.88 12.86 -16.84
CA ALA A 243 10.03 12.02 -17.13
C ALA A 243 10.41 12.01 -18.61
N ALA A 244 9.41 11.96 -19.49
CA ALA A 244 9.57 12.11 -20.93
C ALA A 244 10.19 13.44 -21.33
N SER A 245 9.73 14.53 -20.70
CA SER A 245 10.19 15.89 -21.00
C SER A 245 11.59 16.18 -20.48
N ALA A 246 12.05 15.43 -19.46
CA ALA A 246 13.34 15.62 -18.83
C ALA A 246 14.55 15.20 -19.70
N ARG A 247 14.31 14.63 -20.89
CA ARG A 247 15.33 14.02 -21.79
C ARG A 247 16.23 13.02 -21.05
N PHE A 248 15.83 11.76 -21.12
CA PHE A 248 16.79 10.66 -21.22
C PHE A 248 17.41 10.65 -22.62
#